data_AF-G0R4Q1-F1
#
_entry.id   AF-G0R4Q1-F1
#
_cell.length_a   1.000
_cell.length_b   1.000
_cell.length_c   1.000
_cell.angle_alpha   90.00
_cell.angle_beta   90.00
_cell.angle_gamma   90.00
#
_symmetry.space_group_name_H-M   'P 1'
#
loop_
_entity.id
_entity.type
_entity.pdbx_description
1 polymer ?
#
loop_
_entity_poly.entity_id
_entity_poly.type
_entity_poly.pdbx_seq_one_letter_code
_entity_poly.pdbx_strand_id
1 'polypeptide(L)'
;MNQKTQKINQFQKIDTNHEDIIHDIAFDYYGKKLATCSTDRSVKIYQKSSNGEWKQINSITNQDGPVWKVKWAHPEFGNILAACSMDRYINIYEENRDFNQKDQSKKNNQKYNKYVYKINKDKQGTWRNTQIYDNESIEDMKFGPKHLGLILAIARADGIIRIFMFKDMLNLQIQEKITEINITKLGINSISWSKNRFDKPMIAIGCKDFNTSQIKHYCNVYGNTIKMPEEVEKSECFQIYAINIIANQQKLNQQIKIYPDETKQNEFLHSQAVNDVSWSLHNGKSFHLIGTCGKEGAIVWYLKNLEENQLQVLQKVILNYNLEVEVWKISWNLSGQLVSTTDSAEEMNVYQSKGIGQWQNVKTVKLYQDEIYF
;
A
#
# COMPACT_ATOMS: atom_id res chain seq x y z
N MET A 1 -15.86 -44.43 13.58
CA MET A 1 -15.45 -43.59 12.44
C MET A 1 -14.77 -42.34 12.99
N ASN A 2 -13.45 -42.40 13.13
CA ASN A 2 -12.68 -41.28 13.70
C ASN A 2 -12.60 -40.15 12.67
N GLN A 3 -13.22 -39.02 13.01
CA GLN A 3 -13.01 -37.75 12.32
C GLN A 3 -11.55 -37.36 12.51
N LYS A 4 -10.76 -37.38 11.43
CA LYS A 4 -9.45 -36.72 11.40
C LYS A 4 -9.69 -35.22 11.47
N THR A 5 -9.61 -34.66 12.67
CA THR A 5 -9.32 -33.24 12.87
C THR A 5 -7.94 -32.98 12.27
N GLN A 6 -7.90 -32.51 11.01
CA GLN A 6 -6.68 -31.98 10.44
C GLN A 6 -6.29 -30.75 11.26
N LYS A 7 -5.22 -30.86 12.05
CA LYS A 7 -4.48 -29.73 12.60
C LYS A 7 -3.92 -28.93 11.41
N ILE A 8 -4.70 -27.98 10.88
CA ILE A 8 -4.19 -26.97 9.94
C ILE A 8 -3.67 -25.84 10.82
N ASN A 9 -2.42 -25.93 11.28
CA ASN A 9 -1.68 -24.80 11.86
C ASN A 9 -0.19 -25.16 11.93
N GLN A 10 0.46 -25.20 10.77
CA GLN A 10 1.91 -25.04 10.69
C GLN A 10 2.17 -23.85 9.77
N PHE A 11 2.80 -22.81 10.32
CA PHE A 11 3.36 -21.74 9.52
C PHE A 11 4.48 -22.35 8.67
N GLN A 12 4.38 -22.23 7.36
CA GLN A 12 5.41 -22.68 6.44
C GLN A 12 6.31 -21.49 6.11
N LYS A 13 7.57 -21.55 6.54
CA LYS A 13 8.59 -20.62 6.05
C LYS A 13 8.85 -20.92 4.58
N ILE A 14 8.94 -19.87 3.77
CA ILE A 14 9.20 -19.95 2.34
C ILE A 14 10.50 -19.20 2.08
N ASP A 15 11.47 -19.87 1.49
CA ASP A 15 12.68 -19.21 1.03
C ASP A 15 12.37 -18.48 -0.28
N THR A 16 12.47 -17.16 -0.23
CA THR A 16 12.16 -16.26 -1.36
C THR A 16 13.31 -16.19 -2.37
N ASN A 17 14.46 -16.80 -2.07
CA ASN A 17 15.67 -16.79 -2.89
C ASN A 17 16.15 -15.39 -3.28
N HIS A 18 15.68 -14.33 -2.62
CA HIS A 18 16.18 -12.97 -2.86
C HIS A 18 17.62 -12.88 -2.37
N GLU A 19 18.44 -12.12 -3.10
CA GLU A 19 19.87 -11.98 -2.78
C GLU A 19 20.11 -10.87 -1.75
N ASP A 20 19.09 -10.07 -1.46
CA ASP A 20 19.14 -8.92 -0.57
C ASP A 20 17.80 -8.69 0.14
N ILE A 21 17.71 -7.65 0.96
CA ILE A 21 16.57 -7.27 1.79
C ILE A 21 15.29 -7.15 0.96
N ILE A 22 14.20 -7.67 1.50
CA ILE A 22 12.85 -7.56 0.93
C ILE A 22 12.18 -6.32 1.52
N HIS A 23 11.70 -5.43 0.67
CA HIS A 23 11.10 -4.15 1.10
C HIS A 23 9.58 -4.22 1.27
N ASP A 24 8.91 -4.95 0.39
CA ASP A 24 7.45 -5.02 0.36
C ASP A 24 6.96 -6.36 -0.18
N ILE A 25 5.77 -6.72 0.26
CA ILE A 25 5.05 -7.92 -0.17
C ILE A 25 3.60 -7.55 -0.50
N ALA A 26 3.04 -8.16 -1.52
CA ALA A 26 1.64 -7.94 -1.88
C ALA A 26 0.98 -9.21 -2.40
N PHE A 27 -0.14 -9.57 -1.80
CA PHE A 27 -1.03 -10.59 -2.33
C PHE A 27 -1.87 -10.03 -3.48
N ASP A 28 -2.20 -10.89 -4.44
CA ASP A 28 -3.26 -10.61 -5.40
C ASP A 28 -4.62 -10.56 -4.70
N TYR A 29 -5.64 -10.09 -5.43
CA TYR A 29 -6.99 -9.95 -4.90
C TYR A 29 -7.57 -11.25 -4.32
N TYR A 30 -7.16 -12.41 -4.85
CA TYR A 30 -7.66 -13.72 -4.44
C TYR A 30 -6.79 -14.42 -3.38
N GLY A 31 -5.65 -13.85 -2.99
CA GLY A 31 -4.67 -14.48 -2.09
C GLY A 31 -4.02 -15.75 -2.67
N LYS A 32 -4.01 -15.90 -4.00
CA LYS A 32 -3.43 -17.04 -4.73
C LYS A 32 -2.06 -16.73 -5.30
N LYS A 33 -1.74 -15.45 -5.54
CA LYS A 33 -0.42 -14.99 -5.96
C LYS A 33 0.15 -14.05 -4.90
N LEU A 34 1.46 -14.11 -4.74
CA LEU A 34 2.24 -13.24 -3.86
C LEU A 34 3.36 -12.63 -4.69
N ALA A 35 3.47 -11.30 -4.66
CA ALA A 35 4.60 -10.58 -5.22
C ALA A 35 5.50 -10.10 -4.08
N THR A 36 6.80 -10.20 -4.28
CA THR A 36 7.83 -9.68 -3.36
C THR A 36 8.80 -8.80 -4.15
N CYS A 37 9.31 -7.75 -3.52
CA CYS A 37 10.30 -6.86 -4.12
C CYS A 37 11.48 -6.63 -3.18
N SER A 38 12.67 -6.43 -3.75
CA SER A 38 13.93 -6.41 -3.00
C SER A 38 14.94 -5.38 -3.53
N THR A 39 15.94 -5.06 -2.70
CA THR A 39 17.14 -4.30 -3.10
C THR A 39 17.91 -4.98 -4.23
N ASP A 40 17.77 -6.30 -4.40
CA ASP A 40 18.41 -7.08 -5.48
C ASP A 40 17.92 -6.72 -6.90
N ARG A 41 17.06 -5.70 -7.01
CA ARG A 41 16.49 -5.17 -8.26
C ARG A 41 15.61 -6.20 -8.97
N SER A 42 14.98 -7.08 -8.18
CA SER A 42 14.04 -8.08 -8.68
C SER A 42 12.66 -7.97 -8.03
N VAL A 43 11.66 -8.34 -8.82
CA VAL A 43 10.29 -8.62 -8.36
C VAL A 43 10.02 -10.08 -8.64
N LYS A 44 9.73 -10.85 -7.58
CA LYS A 44 9.44 -12.28 -7.70
C LYS A 44 7.97 -12.52 -7.44
N ILE A 45 7.41 -13.47 -8.20
CA ILE A 45 5.99 -13.81 -8.13
C ILE A 45 5.87 -15.28 -7.79
N TYR A 46 5.14 -15.56 -6.73
CA TYR A 46 4.85 -16.88 -6.23
C TYR A 46 3.37 -17.17 -6.42
N GLN A 47 3.05 -18.42 -6.71
CA GLN A 47 1.68 -18.90 -6.79
C GLN A 47 1.48 -20.00 -5.75
N LYS A 48 0.35 -19.93 -5.07
CA LYS A 48 -0.10 -20.95 -4.13
C LYS A 48 -0.68 -22.13 -4.90
N SER A 49 -0.08 -23.30 -4.69
CA SER A 49 -0.56 -24.57 -5.23
C SER A 49 -1.82 -25.02 -4.49
N SER A 50 -2.58 -25.96 -5.08
CA SER A 50 -3.75 -26.58 -4.44
C SER A 50 -3.44 -27.19 -3.07
N ASN A 51 -2.20 -27.65 -2.89
CA ASN A 51 -1.71 -28.29 -1.67
C ASN A 51 -1.30 -27.29 -0.58
N GLY A 52 -1.42 -25.98 -0.84
CA GLY A 52 -1.05 -24.93 0.10
C GLY A 52 0.38 -24.40 -0.03
N GLU A 53 1.26 -25.12 -0.75
CA GLU A 53 2.65 -24.73 -0.99
C GLU A 53 2.77 -23.55 -1.95
N TRP A 54 3.70 -22.64 -1.66
CA TRP A 54 4.05 -21.52 -2.53
C TRP A 54 5.19 -21.90 -3.47
N LYS A 55 5.02 -21.67 -4.76
CA LYS A 55 6.06 -21.91 -5.78
C LYS A 55 6.33 -20.64 -6.55
N GLN A 56 7.60 -20.31 -6.75
CA GLN A 56 8.00 -19.19 -7.61
C GLN A 56 7.60 -19.52 -9.06
N ILE A 57 6.72 -18.71 -9.64
CA ILE A 57 6.28 -18.85 -11.04
C ILE A 57 6.99 -17.86 -11.95
N ASN A 58 7.48 -16.75 -11.41
CA ASN A 58 8.14 -15.73 -12.20
C ASN A 58 9.17 -14.94 -11.39
N SER A 59 10.16 -14.40 -12.10
CA SER A 59 11.20 -13.55 -11.55
C SER A 59 11.51 -12.48 -12.58
N ILE A 60 11.08 -11.26 -12.28
CA ILE A 60 11.34 -10.06 -13.07
C ILE A 60 12.64 -9.47 -12.53
N THR A 61 13.75 -9.66 -13.25
CA THR A 61 15.08 -9.19 -12.84
C THR A 61 15.52 -8.00 -13.70
N ASN A 62 16.67 -7.41 -13.35
CA ASN A 62 17.30 -6.31 -14.10
C ASN A 62 16.45 -5.03 -14.12
N GLN A 63 15.84 -4.68 -13.00
CA GLN A 63 15.39 -3.31 -12.80
C GLN A 63 16.60 -2.39 -12.68
N ASP A 64 16.46 -1.13 -13.08
CA ASP A 64 17.58 -0.19 -13.04
C ASP A 64 18.11 0.03 -11.61
N GLY A 65 17.25 -0.14 -10.60
CA GLY A 65 17.62 0.00 -9.19
C GLY A 65 16.68 -0.70 -8.20
N PRO A 66 16.94 -0.51 -6.90
CA PRO A 66 16.24 -1.19 -5.81
C PRO A 66 14.72 -1.01 -5.86
N VAL A 67 13.97 -2.11 -5.76
CA VAL A 67 12.50 -2.04 -5.83
C VAL A 67 11.91 -1.91 -4.42
N TRP A 68 11.28 -0.77 -4.15
CA TRP A 68 10.82 -0.36 -2.83
C TRP A 68 9.39 -0.81 -2.52
N LYS A 69 8.48 -0.75 -3.49
CA LYS A 69 7.05 -1.10 -3.31
C LYS A 69 6.52 -1.97 -4.42
N VAL A 70 5.57 -2.83 -4.08
CA VAL A 70 4.83 -3.64 -5.05
C VAL A 70 3.35 -3.72 -4.69
N LYS A 71 2.46 -3.53 -5.68
CA LYS A 71 1.00 -3.60 -5.47
C LYS A 71 0.29 -4.20 -6.67
N TRP A 72 -0.73 -5.02 -6.39
CA TRP A 72 -1.62 -5.57 -7.40
C TRP A 72 -2.79 -4.63 -7.66
N ALA A 73 -3.19 -4.50 -8.92
CA ALA A 73 -4.43 -3.83 -9.30
C ALA A 73 -5.64 -4.74 -9.03
N HIS A 74 -6.84 -4.16 -9.10
CA HIS A 74 -8.07 -4.94 -9.03
C HIS A 74 -8.21 -5.84 -10.28
N PRO A 75 -8.59 -7.12 -10.14
CA PRO A 75 -8.59 -8.11 -11.23
C PRO A 75 -9.53 -7.79 -12.40
N GLU A 76 -10.48 -6.87 -12.21
CA GLU A 76 -11.36 -6.34 -13.25
C GLU A 76 -10.58 -5.64 -14.38
N PHE A 77 -9.40 -5.09 -14.07
CA PHE A 77 -8.50 -4.48 -15.05
C PHE A 77 -7.48 -5.46 -15.61
N GLY A 78 -7.59 -6.75 -15.28
CA GLY A 78 -6.61 -7.77 -15.63
C GLY A 78 -5.59 -8.03 -14.51
N ASN A 79 -4.59 -8.85 -14.84
CA ASN A 79 -3.54 -9.22 -13.91
C ASN A 79 -2.40 -8.20 -14.01
N ILE A 80 -2.61 -7.04 -13.37
CA ILE A 80 -1.68 -5.91 -13.38
C ILE A 80 -0.96 -5.82 -12.04
N LEU A 81 0.36 -5.64 -12.10
CA LEU A 81 1.25 -5.46 -10.96
C LEU A 81 2.04 -4.17 -11.16
N ALA A 82 1.99 -3.25 -10.21
CA ALA A 82 2.86 -2.09 -10.19
C ALA A 82 4.02 -2.34 -9.24
N ALA A 83 5.24 -1.99 -9.67
CA ALA A 83 6.44 -1.99 -8.85
C ALA A 83 7.12 -0.63 -8.92
N CYS A 84 7.51 -0.10 -7.77
CA CYS A 84 8.17 1.19 -7.67
C CYS A 84 9.64 1.01 -7.30
N SER A 85 10.53 1.63 -8.06
CA SER A 85 11.97 1.67 -7.80
C SER A 85 12.35 2.93 -7.03
N MET A 86 13.42 2.84 -6.23
CA MET A 86 14.07 3.98 -5.60
C MET A 86 14.61 4.99 -6.65
N ASP A 87 14.85 4.53 -7.88
CA ASP A 87 15.30 5.34 -9.02
C ASP A 87 14.20 6.22 -9.64
N ARG A 88 13.04 6.34 -8.97
CA ARG A 88 11.89 7.17 -9.38
C ARG A 88 11.09 6.63 -10.57
N TYR A 89 11.37 5.39 -10.98
CA TYR A 89 10.59 4.68 -11.98
C TYR A 89 9.53 3.80 -11.34
N ILE A 90 8.34 3.83 -11.94
CA ILE A 90 7.24 2.91 -11.67
C ILE A 90 7.09 2.02 -12.89
N ASN A 91 7.23 0.72 -12.69
CA ASN A 91 7.03 -0.28 -13.72
C ASN A 91 5.66 -0.92 -13.52
N ILE A 92 4.81 -0.81 -14.54
CA ILE A 92 3.50 -1.45 -14.60
C ILE A 92 3.63 -2.70 -15.45
N TYR A 93 3.43 -3.85 -14.81
CA TYR A 93 3.49 -5.16 -15.42
C TYR A 93 2.09 -5.69 -15.69
N GLU A 94 1.82 -6.08 -16.93
CA GLU A 94 0.61 -6.82 -17.32
C GLU A 94 0.98 -8.26 -17.68
N GLU A 95 0.32 -9.23 -17.06
CA GLU A 95 0.53 -10.64 -17.38
C GLU A 95 -0.13 -10.95 -18.74
N ASN A 96 0.67 -11.24 -19.77
CA ASN A 96 0.12 -11.75 -21.02
C ASN A 96 -0.47 -13.14 -20.75
N ARG A 97 -1.80 -13.21 -20.74
CA ARG A 97 -2.50 -14.47 -20.96
C ARG A 97 -2.42 -14.80 -22.44
N ASP A 98 -1.26 -15.25 -22.90
CA ASP A 98 -1.24 -15.94 -24.18
C ASP A 98 -2.21 -17.13 -24.05
N PHE A 99 -3.33 -17.04 -24.77
CA PHE A 99 -4.32 -18.10 -24.85
C PHE A 99 -3.63 -19.34 -25.40
N ASN A 100 -3.18 -20.22 -24.50
CA ASN A 100 -2.90 -21.61 -24.85
C ASN A 100 -4.24 -22.34 -25.04
N GLN A 101 -5.04 -21.92 -26.03
CA GLN A 101 -5.95 -22.84 -26.68
C GLN A 101 -5.09 -23.77 -27.53
N LYS A 102 -4.80 -24.95 -27.00
CA LYS A 102 -4.47 -26.10 -27.83
C LYS A 102 -5.74 -26.53 -28.57
N ASP A 103 -6.21 -25.74 -29.52
CA ASP A 103 -7.16 -26.23 -30.51
C ASP A 103 -6.38 -26.93 -31.62
N GLN A 104 -6.44 -28.25 -31.56
CA GLN A 104 -6.07 -29.12 -32.67
C GLN A 104 -7.10 -28.95 -33.79
N SER A 105 -6.99 -27.90 -34.61
CA SER A 105 -7.71 -27.83 -35.88
C SER A 105 -6.82 -27.25 -36.99
N LYS A 106 -6.45 -28.19 -37.85
CA LYS A 106 -5.77 -28.14 -39.14
C LYS A 106 -5.94 -26.85 -39.97
N LYS A 107 -4.79 -26.43 -40.55
CA LYS A 107 -4.57 -25.96 -41.93
C LYS A 107 -5.38 -24.76 -42.45
N ASN A 108 -4.72 -23.61 -42.68
CA ASN A 108 -4.23 -23.20 -44.02
C ASN A 108 -3.68 -21.76 -44.02
N ASN A 109 -2.79 -21.53 -44.98
CA ASN A 109 -2.00 -20.33 -45.27
C ASN A 109 -2.80 -19.01 -45.28
N GLN A 110 -2.20 -17.94 -44.74
CA GLN A 110 -1.92 -16.71 -45.50
C GLN A 110 -0.98 -15.76 -44.72
N LYS A 111 -0.01 -15.22 -45.46
CA LYS A 111 1.01 -14.25 -45.06
C LYS A 111 0.38 -12.98 -44.47
N TYR A 112 0.67 -12.69 -43.21
CA TYR A 112 0.73 -11.32 -42.70
C TYR A 112 1.94 -11.19 -41.77
N ASN A 113 2.77 -10.17 -42.03
CA ASN A 113 3.96 -9.86 -41.24
C ASN A 113 3.54 -9.47 -39.82
N LYS A 114 3.72 -10.40 -38.87
CA LYS A 114 3.53 -10.16 -37.45
C LYS A 114 4.90 -9.92 -36.84
N TYR A 115 5.11 -8.74 -36.26
CA TYR A 115 6.30 -8.42 -35.46
C TYR A 115 6.56 -9.56 -34.45
N VAL A 116 7.62 -10.32 -34.70
CA VAL A 116 8.01 -11.48 -33.90
C VAL A 116 8.79 -10.96 -32.71
N TYR A 117 8.12 -10.72 -31.58
CA TYR A 117 8.80 -10.78 -30.30
C TYR A 117 9.18 -12.25 -30.08
N LYS A 118 10.49 -12.53 -29.99
CA LYS A 118 11.01 -13.86 -29.61
C LYS A 118 10.46 -14.20 -28.22
N ILE A 119 9.40 -15.00 -28.18
CA ILE A 119 8.90 -15.61 -26.94
C ILE A 119 9.82 -16.80 -26.66
N ASN A 120 10.66 -16.67 -25.63
CA ASN A 120 11.36 -17.82 -25.05
C ASN A 120 10.31 -18.82 -24.56
N LYS A 121 10.28 -20.01 -25.16
CA LYS A 121 9.21 -21.00 -25.01
C LYS A 121 9.09 -21.67 -23.63
N ASP A 122 9.91 -21.30 -22.65
CA ASP A 122 9.97 -22.01 -21.36
C ASP A 122 9.53 -21.19 -20.14
N LYS A 123 9.08 -19.94 -20.32
CA LYS A 123 8.61 -19.09 -19.20
C LYS A 123 7.12 -18.81 -19.32
N GLN A 124 6.31 -19.49 -18.50
CA GLN A 124 4.89 -19.16 -18.36
C GLN A 124 4.74 -17.70 -17.88
N GLY A 125 3.93 -16.91 -18.60
CA GLY A 125 3.63 -15.51 -18.29
C GLY A 125 4.73 -14.54 -18.72
N THR A 126 4.69 -14.08 -19.97
CA THR A 126 5.48 -12.91 -20.38
C THR A 126 4.78 -11.65 -19.86
N TRP A 127 5.48 -10.83 -19.09
CA TRP A 127 4.93 -9.57 -18.59
C TRP A 127 5.24 -8.45 -19.58
N ARG A 128 4.22 -7.68 -19.98
CA ARG A 128 4.45 -6.40 -20.67
C ARG A 128 4.78 -5.35 -19.63
N ASN A 129 5.81 -4.54 -19.88
CA ASN A 129 6.23 -3.47 -18.99
C ASN A 129 5.86 -2.10 -19.62
N THR A 130 5.20 -1.25 -18.83
CA THR A 130 5.08 0.18 -19.07
C THR A 130 5.79 0.93 -17.96
N GLN A 131 6.69 1.85 -18.31
CA GLN A 131 7.45 2.64 -17.35
C GLN A 131 6.89 4.05 -17.22
N ILE A 132 6.73 4.52 -15.98
CA ILE A 132 6.36 5.89 -15.63
C ILE A 132 7.50 6.45 -14.79
N TYR A 133 8.02 7.62 -15.19
CA TYR A 133 9.07 8.32 -14.46
C TYR A 133 8.48 9.46 -13.63
N ASP A 134 8.94 9.61 -12.38
CA ASP A 134 8.69 10.79 -11.55
C ASP A 134 9.99 11.56 -11.28
N ASN A 135 9.85 12.81 -10.84
CA ASN A 135 10.99 13.68 -10.59
C ASN A 135 11.67 13.37 -9.25
N GLU A 136 10.93 12.76 -8.33
CA GLU A 136 11.37 12.49 -6.96
C GLU A 136 11.20 11.04 -6.53
N SER A 137 11.91 10.68 -5.46
CA SER A 137 11.82 9.35 -4.87
C SER A 137 10.41 9.07 -4.35
N ILE A 138 9.93 7.84 -4.55
CA ILE A 138 8.57 7.43 -4.24
C ILE A 138 8.61 6.54 -3.01
N GLU A 139 7.86 6.94 -2.00
CA GLU A 139 7.87 6.33 -0.66
C GLU A 139 6.77 5.28 -0.51
N ASP A 140 5.59 5.54 -1.10
CA ASP A 140 4.48 4.58 -1.13
C ASP A 140 3.64 4.74 -2.40
N MET A 141 2.92 3.67 -2.76
CA MET A 141 2.11 3.59 -3.97
C MET A 141 0.88 2.71 -3.70
N LYS A 142 -0.29 3.13 -4.17
CA LYS A 142 -1.55 2.36 -4.04
C LYS A 142 -2.48 2.57 -5.23
N PHE A 143 -2.99 1.45 -5.75
CA PHE A 143 -4.14 1.48 -6.66
C PHE A 143 -5.39 1.98 -5.94
N GLY A 144 -6.15 2.82 -6.64
CA GLY A 144 -7.43 3.32 -6.15
C GLY A 144 -8.53 2.27 -6.20
N PRO A 145 -9.68 2.55 -5.54
CA PRO A 145 -10.88 1.74 -5.64
C PRO A 145 -11.34 1.52 -7.09
N LYS A 146 -11.75 0.29 -7.41
CA LYS A 146 -12.16 -0.12 -8.77
C LYS A 146 -13.25 0.73 -9.42
N HIS A 147 -14.16 1.29 -8.61
CA HIS A 147 -15.28 2.09 -9.13
C HIS A 147 -14.83 3.46 -9.68
N LEU A 148 -13.57 3.86 -9.42
CA LEU A 148 -12.96 5.07 -9.96
C LEU A 148 -12.16 4.81 -11.24
N GLY A 149 -12.17 3.55 -11.72
CA GLY A 149 -11.32 3.09 -12.82
C GLY A 149 -9.93 2.66 -12.35
N LEU A 150 -9.04 2.42 -13.32
CA LEU A 150 -7.65 2.07 -13.06
C LEU A 150 -6.87 3.37 -12.76
N ILE A 151 -6.77 3.69 -11.47
CA ILE A 151 -6.01 4.84 -11.00
C ILE A 151 -4.90 4.39 -10.03
N LEU A 152 -3.80 5.12 -10.04
CA LEU A 152 -2.63 4.88 -9.20
C LEU A 152 -2.26 6.16 -8.47
N ALA A 153 -2.30 6.14 -7.13
CA ALA A 153 -1.71 7.20 -6.32
C ALA A 153 -0.27 6.83 -5.97
N ILE A 154 0.59 7.85 -6.03
CA ILE A 154 1.97 7.77 -5.59
C ILE A 154 2.22 8.86 -4.54
N ALA A 155 2.99 8.49 -3.52
CA ALA A 155 3.44 9.36 -2.46
C ALA A 155 4.93 9.60 -2.62
N ARG A 156 5.33 10.87 -2.68
CA ARG A 156 6.72 11.26 -2.93
C ARG A 156 7.41 11.71 -1.65
N ALA A 157 8.74 11.61 -1.66
CA ALA A 157 9.59 12.06 -0.57
C ALA A 157 9.51 13.57 -0.31
N ASP A 158 9.18 14.37 -1.33
CA ASP A 158 8.99 15.83 -1.24
C ASP A 158 7.63 16.26 -0.66
N GLY A 159 6.78 15.31 -0.30
CA GLY A 159 5.51 15.55 0.35
C GLY A 159 4.36 15.92 -0.59
N ILE A 160 4.51 15.59 -1.87
CA ILE A 160 3.46 15.71 -2.87
C ILE A 160 2.88 14.34 -3.21
N ILE A 161 1.55 14.28 -3.36
CA ILE A 161 0.84 13.14 -3.95
C ILE A 161 0.49 13.43 -5.38
N ARG A 162 0.73 12.45 -6.24
CA ARG A 162 0.34 12.50 -7.64
C ARG A 162 -0.53 11.30 -7.96
N ILE A 163 -1.58 11.52 -8.75
CA ILE A 163 -2.53 10.47 -9.14
C ILE A 163 -2.57 10.37 -10.65
N PHE A 164 -2.35 9.16 -11.14
CA PHE A 164 -2.44 8.81 -12.56
C PHE A 164 -3.73 8.04 -12.84
N MET A 165 -4.33 8.29 -13.99
CA MET A 165 -5.42 7.49 -14.57
C MET A 165 -4.93 6.82 -15.84
N PHE A 166 -5.19 5.51 -15.94
CA PHE A 166 -4.97 4.75 -17.16
C PHE A 166 -6.28 4.76 -17.95
N LYS A 167 -6.33 5.55 -19.02
CA LYS A 167 -7.57 5.76 -19.80
C LYS A 167 -7.94 4.55 -20.64
N ASP A 168 -6.93 3.87 -21.18
CA ASP A 168 -7.10 2.67 -21.98
C ASP A 168 -6.58 1.46 -21.22
N MET A 169 -7.46 0.50 -20.99
CA MET A 169 -7.10 -0.76 -20.33
C MET A 169 -6.30 -1.68 -21.26
N LEU A 170 -6.39 -1.50 -22.58
CA LEU A 170 -5.65 -2.27 -23.57
C LEU A 170 -4.24 -1.72 -23.81
N ASN A 171 -4.06 -0.41 -23.62
CA ASN A 171 -2.79 0.27 -23.74
C ASN A 171 -2.48 1.08 -22.48
N LEU A 172 -1.85 0.41 -21.51
CA LEU A 172 -1.44 1.02 -20.24
C LEU A 172 -0.38 2.13 -20.39
N GLN A 173 0.20 2.33 -21.57
CA GLN A 173 1.12 3.45 -21.86
C GLN A 173 0.39 4.80 -21.95
N ILE A 174 -0.93 4.79 -22.12
CA ILE A 174 -1.75 6.00 -22.19
C ILE A 174 -2.19 6.35 -20.76
N GLN A 175 -1.26 6.89 -19.98
CA GLN A 175 -1.54 7.47 -18.67
C GLN A 175 -1.73 8.98 -18.73
N GLU A 176 -2.68 9.49 -17.94
CA GLU A 176 -2.84 10.92 -17.69
C GLU A 176 -2.66 11.24 -16.21
N LYS A 177 -1.97 12.35 -15.93
CA LYS A 177 -1.90 12.90 -14.58
C LYS A 177 -3.22 13.61 -14.28
N ILE A 178 -4.00 13.06 -13.34
CA ILE A 178 -5.28 13.66 -12.91
C ILE A 178 -5.00 14.87 -12.03
N THR A 179 -4.14 14.66 -11.02
CA THR A 179 -3.96 15.67 -9.99
C THR A 179 -2.62 15.54 -9.30
N GLU A 180 -2.22 16.65 -8.69
CA GLU A 180 -1.01 16.82 -7.90
C GLU A 180 -1.39 17.66 -6.68
N ILE A 181 -1.14 17.12 -5.49
CA ILE A 181 -1.54 17.72 -4.22
C ILE A 181 -0.29 17.90 -3.39
N ASN A 182 0.03 19.14 -3.04
CA ASN A 182 1.10 19.45 -2.09
C ASN A 182 0.53 19.40 -0.67
N ILE A 183 1.09 18.53 0.16
CA ILE A 183 0.56 18.19 1.49
C ILE A 183 1.49 18.74 2.56
N THR A 184 2.76 18.34 2.54
CA THR A 184 3.75 18.81 3.49
C THR A 184 5.08 19.05 2.79
N LYS A 185 5.96 19.84 3.42
CA LYS A 185 7.35 19.96 2.98
C LYS A 185 8.26 18.89 3.60
N LEU A 186 7.80 18.18 4.63
CA LEU A 186 8.61 17.21 5.38
C LEU A 186 8.71 15.83 4.72
N GLY A 187 7.74 15.50 3.86
CA GLY A 187 7.66 14.23 3.14
C GLY A 187 6.53 13.32 3.63
N ILE A 188 6.17 12.34 2.79
CA ILE A 188 5.10 11.36 3.06
C ILE A 188 5.74 9.99 3.27
N ASN A 189 5.18 9.20 4.20
CA ASN A 189 5.61 7.82 4.46
C ASN A 189 4.64 6.79 3.86
N SER A 190 3.33 7.02 3.98
CA SER A 190 2.32 6.03 3.62
C SER A 190 1.01 6.68 3.18
N ILE A 191 0.32 5.99 2.27
CA ILE A 191 -0.99 6.40 1.76
C ILE A 191 -1.98 5.25 1.80
N SER A 192 -3.25 5.57 2.03
CA SER A 192 -4.34 4.60 1.89
C SER A 192 -5.63 5.23 1.42
N TRP A 193 -6.20 4.67 0.35
CA TRP A 193 -7.49 5.06 -0.18
C TRP A 193 -8.66 4.60 0.68
N SER A 194 -9.66 5.46 0.83
CA SER A 194 -11.00 5.04 1.22
C SER A 194 -11.53 4.04 0.22
N LYS A 195 -12.10 2.95 0.73
CA LYS A 195 -12.65 1.87 -0.11
C LYS A 195 -14.15 2.03 -0.36
N ASN A 196 -14.80 3.03 0.24
CA ASN A 196 -16.22 3.27 0.07
C ASN A 196 -16.52 3.81 -1.33
N ARG A 197 -17.65 3.39 -1.91
CA ARG A 197 -18.13 3.79 -3.23
C ARG A 197 -19.17 4.91 -3.21
N PHE A 198 -19.76 5.17 -2.04
CA PHE A 198 -20.87 6.11 -1.88
C PHE A 198 -20.38 7.50 -1.46
N ASP A 199 -19.32 7.55 -0.66
CA ASP A 199 -18.66 8.80 -0.30
C ASP A 199 -17.80 9.31 -1.47
N LYS A 200 -17.45 10.60 -1.40
CA LYS A 200 -16.41 11.15 -2.29
C LYS A 200 -15.10 10.37 -2.09
N PRO A 201 -14.29 10.22 -3.15
CA PRO A 201 -13.05 9.47 -3.04
C PRO A 201 -12.08 10.21 -2.12
N MET A 202 -11.58 9.51 -1.11
CA MET A 202 -10.74 10.07 -0.07
C MET A 202 -9.44 9.29 0.06
N ILE A 203 -8.38 9.96 0.48
CA ILE A 203 -7.09 9.35 0.77
C ILE A 203 -6.60 9.79 2.15
N ALA A 204 -6.18 8.83 2.95
CA ALA A 204 -5.52 9.05 4.23
C ALA A 204 -4.01 8.98 4.04
N ILE A 205 -3.29 9.88 4.69
CA ILE A 205 -1.88 10.15 4.42
C ILE A 205 -1.13 10.22 5.75
N GLY A 206 -0.05 9.46 5.86
CA GLY A 206 0.89 9.51 6.97
C GLY A 206 2.14 10.27 6.55
N CYS A 207 2.46 11.36 7.26
CA CYS A 207 3.58 12.24 6.97
C CYS A 207 4.75 12.01 7.93
N LYS A 208 5.94 12.46 7.48
CA LYS A 208 7.15 12.52 8.29
C LYS A 208 7.05 13.67 9.30
N ASP A 209 7.71 13.50 10.43
CA ASP A 209 7.96 14.60 11.37
C ASP A 209 9.28 15.30 11.03
N PHE A 210 9.56 16.41 11.73
CA PHE A 210 10.81 17.15 11.52
C PHE A 210 12.06 16.29 11.76
N ASN A 211 11.99 15.38 12.74
CA ASN A 211 13.11 14.54 13.14
C ASN A 211 13.48 13.46 12.11
N THR A 212 12.48 12.93 11.41
CA THR A 212 12.62 11.87 10.41
C THR A 212 12.71 12.39 8.97
N SER A 213 12.44 13.69 8.76
CA SER A 213 12.53 14.31 7.44
C SER A 213 13.97 14.35 6.90
N GLN A 214 14.13 14.15 5.59
CA GLN A 214 15.43 14.24 4.89
C GLN A 214 16.00 15.67 4.88
N ILE A 215 15.18 16.69 5.15
CA ILE A 215 15.60 18.10 5.24
C ILE A 215 16.73 18.27 6.27
N LYS A 216 16.71 17.48 7.36
CA LYS A 216 17.77 17.50 8.37
C LYS A 216 19.14 17.06 7.82
N HIS A 217 19.17 16.16 6.83
CA HIS A 217 20.43 15.73 6.21
C HIS A 217 21.00 16.81 5.29
N TYR A 218 20.18 17.48 4.48
CA TYR A 218 20.64 18.60 3.63
C TYR A 218 21.21 19.78 4.43
N CYS A 219 20.67 20.06 5.63
CA CYS A 219 21.19 21.13 6.49
C CYS A 219 22.56 20.81 7.13
N ASN A 220 22.99 19.54 7.16
CA ASN A 220 24.22 19.10 7.83
C ASN A 220 25.38 18.72 6.88
N VAL A 221 25.17 18.73 5.56
CA VAL A 221 26.12 18.18 4.58
C VAL A 221 27.37 19.06 4.34
N TYR A 222 27.44 20.29 4.87
CA TYR A 222 28.57 21.20 4.64
C TYR A 222 29.29 21.72 5.89
N GLY A 223 29.10 21.10 7.06
CA GLY A 223 29.79 21.52 8.30
C GLY A 223 29.42 22.91 8.84
N ASN A 224 28.60 23.66 8.11
CA ASN A 224 27.95 24.88 8.56
C ASN A 224 26.54 24.52 9.05
N THR A 225 26.30 24.69 10.34
CA THR A 225 24.96 24.68 10.92
C THR A 225 24.17 25.85 10.34
N ILE A 226 23.46 25.64 9.24
CA ILE A 226 22.47 26.61 8.76
C ILE A 226 21.44 26.70 9.88
N LYS A 227 21.27 27.91 10.45
CA LYS A 227 20.22 28.16 11.45
C LYS A 227 18.91 27.65 10.87
N MET A 228 18.24 26.77 11.64
CA MET A 228 16.92 26.25 11.28
C MET A 228 16.01 27.43 10.93
N PRO A 229 15.16 27.33 9.88
CA PRO A 229 14.11 28.31 9.69
C PRO A 229 13.34 28.42 11.00
N GLU A 230 13.30 29.60 11.60
CA GLU A 230 12.80 29.84 12.97
C GLU A 230 11.32 29.48 13.15
N GLU A 231 10.59 29.15 12.08
CA GLU A 231 9.20 28.70 12.11
C GLU A 231 8.99 27.55 11.11
N VAL A 232 9.44 26.34 11.43
CA VAL A 232 8.82 25.15 10.83
C VAL A 232 7.48 24.97 11.54
N GLU A 233 6.41 25.44 10.91
CA GLU A 233 5.04 25.20 11.35
C GLU A 233 4.89 23.72 11.74
N LYS A 234 4.36 23.46 12.94
CA LYS A 234 4.03 22.10 13.38
C LYS A 234 3.05 21.50 12.37
N SER A 235 3.54 20.72 11.41
CA SER A 235 2.69 20.08 10.41
C SER A 235 2.03 18.85 11.00
N GLU A 236 0.72 18.70 10.79
CA GLU A 236 -0.02 17.51 11.19
C GLU A 236 0.55 16.26 10.50
N CYS A 237 0.97 15.28 11.29
CA CYS A 237 1.59 14.06 10.77
C CYS A 237 0.57 13.05 10.20
N PHE A 238 -0.73 13.28 10.41
CA PHE A 238 -1.80 12.48 9.84
C PHE A 238 -2.87 13.40 9.25
N GLN A 239 -3.16 13.22 7.96
CA GLN A 239 -4.10 14.08 7.22
C GLN A 239 -4.97 13.23 6.28
N ILE A 240 -6.18 13.72 5.98
CA ILE A 240 -7.11 13.09 5.03
C ILE A 240 -7.55 14.13 3.99
N TYR A 241 -7.58 13.73 2.72
CA TYR A 241 -7.97 14.59 1.61
C TYR A 241 -9.16 13.99 0.86
N ALA A 242 -10.10 14.85 0.47
CA ALA A 242 -11.11 14.53 -0.54
C ALA A 242 -10.51 14.84 -1.92
N ILE A 243 -10.47 13.84 -2.76
CA ILE A 243 -9.93 13.95 -4.11
C ILE A 243 -11.08 14.20 -5.06
N ASN A 244 -10.92 15.18 -5.95
CA ASN A 244 -11.80 15.35 -7.08
C ASN A 244 -11.16 14.67 -8.30
N ILE A 245 -11.78 13.57 -8.75
CA ILE A 245 -11.27 12.77 -9.87
C ILE A 245 -11.84 13.26 -11.21
N ILE A 246 -12.84 14.16 -11.19
CA ILE A 246 -13.48 14.67 -12.39
C ILE A 246 -12.61 15.80 -12.98
N ALA A 247 -11.86 15.48 -14.03
CA ALA A 247 -10.90 16.35 -14.71
C ALA A 247 -11.48 17.66 -15.28
N ASN A 248 -12.81 17.76 -15.42
CA ASN A 248 -13.47 18.89 -16.11
C ASN A 248 -14.08 19.94 -15.17
N GLN A 249 -13.87 19.85 -13.86
CA GLN A 249 -14.28 20.90 -12.93
C GLN A 249 -13.04 21.47 -12.25
N GLN A 250 -12.82 22.78 -12.36
CA GLN A 250 -11.80 23.56 -11.64
C GLN A 250 -11.98 23.56 -10.11
N LYS A 251 -12.66 22.55 -9.54
CA LYS A 251 -12.76 22.39 -8.09
C LYS A 251 -11.45 21.81 -7.59
N LEU A 252 -10.68 22.67 -6.93
CA LEU A 252 -9.50 22.33 -6.16
C LEU A 252 -9.81 21.16 -5.21
N ASN A 253 -8.86 20.22 -5.10
CA ASN A 253 -8.91 19.21 -4.05
C ASN A 253 -8.94 19.89 -2.69
N GLN A 254 -9.78 19.39 -1.80
CA GLN A 254 -9.98 19.99 -0.48
C GLN A 254 -9.39 19.05 0.57
N GLN A 255 -8.49 19.60 1.38
CA GLN A 255 -8.10 18.95 2.63
C GLN A 255 -9.35 18.79 3.49
N ILE A 256 -9.62 17.57 3.93
CA ILE A 256 -10.73 17.32 4.84
C ILE A 256 -10.21 17.66 6.24
N LYS A 257 -10.76 18.72 6.82
CA LYS A 257 -10.53 19.02 8.22
C LYS A 257 -11.13 17.89 9.05
N ILE A 258 -10.29 17.28 9.87
CA ILE A 258 -10.71 16.27 10.83
C ILE A 258 -11.01 17.01 12.12
N TYR A 259 -12.28 17.04 12.51
CA TYR A 259 -12.68 17.69 13.74
C TYR A 259 -12.59 16.67 14.88
N PRO A 260 -11.78 16.92 15.93
CA PRO A 260 -11.97 16.19 17.17
C PRO A 260 -13.38 16.50 17.69
N ASP A 261 -13.98 15.51 18.36
CA ASP A 261 -15.32 15.67 18.92
C ASP A 261 -15.42 16.95 19.76
N GLU A 262 -16.57 17.64 19.76
CA GLU A 262 -16.71 19.03 20.26
C GLU A 262 -16.22 19.23 21.72
N THR A 263 -16.09 18.14 22.47
CA THR A 263 -15.62 18.09 23.86
C THR A 263 -14.09 17.96 24.01
N LYS A 264 -13.32 17.74 22.93
CA LYS A 264 -11.88 17.42 22.93
C LYS A 264 -11.07 18.23 21.91
N GLN A 265 -11.28 19.55 21.86
CA GLN A 265 -10.71 20.44 20.84
C GLN A 265 -9.16 20.49 20.74
N ASN A 266 -8.41 19.87 21.67
CA ASN A 266 -6.93 19.95 21.73
C ASN A 266 -6.18 18.60 21.59
N GLU A 267 -6.84 17.50 21.26
CA GLU A 267 -6.11 16.25 20.99
C GLU A 267 -5.54 16.24 19.55
N PHE A 268 -4.26 16.57 19.41
CA PHE A 268 -3.52 16.39 18.16
C PHE A 268 -3.71 14.96 17.60
N LEU A 269 -3.88 14.86 16.28
CA LEU A 269 -4.12 13.60 15.57
C LEU A 269 -2.94 12.62 15.77
N HIS A 270 -1.73 13.09 15.51
CA HIS A 270 -0.44 12.46 15.87
C HIS A 270 0.55 13.61 16.11
N SER A 271 1.38 13.50 17.16
CA SER A 271 2.46 14.45 17.45
C SER A 271 3.81 14.04 16.85
N GLN A 272 3.94 12.77 16.44
CA GLN A 272 5.13 12.19 15.83
C GLN A 272 4.84 11.61 14.44
N ALA A 273 5.90 11.22 13.73
CA ALA A 273 5.82 10.66 12.38
C ALA A 273 4.91 9.41 12.35
N VAL A 274 4.10 9.33 11.29
CA VAL A 274 3.27 8.16 11.02
C VAL A 274 4.00 7.27 10.01
N ASN A 275 4.29 6.03 10.41
CA ASN A 275 5.03 5.07 9.60
C ASN A 275 4.15 4.37 8.56
N ASP A 276 2.91 4.04 8.93
CA ASP A 276 1.98 3.39 8.02
C ASP A 276 0.54 3.80 8.30
N VAL A 277 -0.26 3.84 7.23
CA VAL A 277 -1.68 4.17 7.24
C VAL A 277 -2.43 3.14 6.43
N SER A 278 -3.53 2.64 6.99
CA SER A 278 -4.35 1.63 6.34
C SER A 278 -5.82 1.91 6.59
N TRP A 279 -6.59 2.03 5.51
CA TRP A 279 -8.03 2.28 5.55
C TRP A 279 -8.76 0.94 5.46
N SER A 280 -9.63 0.67 6.42
CA SER A 280 -10.43 -0.55 6.47
C SER A 280 -11.51 -0.57 5.40
N LEU A 281 -11.96 -1.77 5.02
CA LEU A 281 -13.22 -1.93 4.32
C LEU A 281 -14.40 -1.52 5.24
N HIS A 282 -15.40 -0.87 4.65
CA HIS A 282 -16.52 -0.27 5.38
C HIS A 282 -17.56 -1.31 5.81
N ASN A 283 -17.84 -2.32 4.98
CA ASN A 283 -18.69 -3.48 5.28
C ASN A 283 -20.03 -3.16 5.97
N GLY A 284 -20.72 -2.11 5.50
CA GLY A 284 -22.04 -1.71 6.00
C GLY A 284 -22.04 -0.93 7.32
N LYS A 285 -20.87 -0.55 7.85
CA LYS A 285 -20.76 0.38 8.99
C LYS A 285 -21.27 1.76 8.58
N SER A 286 -21.68 2.60 9.53
CA SER A 286 -22.03 4.01 9.26
C SER A 286 -20.83 4.96 9.41
N PHE A 287 -19.65 4.41 9.70
CA PHE A 287 -18.41 5.12 9.95
C PHE A 287 -17.24 4.43 9.26
N HIS A 288 -16.19 5.19 9.00
CA HIS A 288 -14.91 4.73 8.48
C HIS A 288 -14.00 4.30 9.62
N LEU A 289 -13.22 3.26 9.35
CA LEU A 289 -12.14 2.83 10.23
C LEU A 289 -10.81 3.05 9.52
N ILE A 290 -9.92 3.78 10.17
CA ILE A 290 -8.55 4.00 9.69
C ILE A 290 -7.58 3.58 10.77
N GLY A 291 -6.60 2.78 10.40
CA GLY A 291 -5.48 2.40 11.24
C GLY A 291 -4.28 3.26 10.87
N THR A 292 -3.65 3.87 11.87
CA THR A 292 -2.38 4.60 11.73
C THR A 292 -1.40 4.05 12.73
N CYS A 293 -0.13 3.93 12.38
CA CYS A 293 0.90 3.50 13.31
C CYS A 293 2.16 4.34 13.25
N GLY A 294 2.89 4.42 14.36
CA GLY A 294 4.16 5.11 14.48
C GLY A 294 4.76 4.88 15.86
N LYS A 295 5.57 5.84 16.32
CA LYS A 295 6.19 5.84 17.65
C LYS A 295 5.20 5.99 18.80
N GLU A 296 4.05 6.60 18.55
CA GLU A 296 2.95 6.69 19.51
C GLU A 296 2.16 5.39 19.65
N GLY A 297 2.58 4.34 18.94
CA GLY A 297 1.88 3.07 18.85
C GLY A 297 0.91 2.99 17.68
N ALA A 298 0.00 2.02 17.75
CA ALA A 298 -1.04 1.82 16.76
C ALA A 298 -2.36 2.44 17.22
N ILE A 299 -2.96 3.27 16.37
CA ILE A 299 -4.20 3.99 16.64
C ILE A 299 -5.25 3.62 15.61
N VAL A 300 -6.46 3.32 16.08
CA VAL A 300 -7.66 3.08 15.28
C VAL A 300 -8.60 4.28 15.43
N TRP A 301 -8.89 4.90 14.30
CA TRP A 301 -9.79 6.05 14.17
C TRP A 301 -11.16 5.61 13.71
N TYR A 302 -12.19 6.09 14.41
CA TYR A 302 -13.60 5.98 14.01
C TYR A 302 -14.05 7.33 13.48
N LEU A 303 -14.29 7.40 12.17
CA LEU A 303 -14.59 8.66 11.49
C LEU A 303 -15.97 8.61 10.84
N LYS A 304 -16.82 9.58 11.13
CA LYS A 304 -18.14 9.71 10.47
C LYS A 304 -18.08 10.82 9.43
N ASN A 305 -18.60 10.53 8.24
CA ASN A 305 -18.75 11.54 7.20
C ASN A 305 -19.97 12.42 7.52
N LEU A 306 -19.78 13.73 7.54
CA LEU A 306 -20.83 14.75 7.67
C LEU A 306 -21.14 15.38 6.30
N GLU A 307 -22.24 16.13 6.20
CA GLU A 307 -22.81 16.60 4.92
C GLU A 307 -21.95 17.62 4.13
N GLU A 308 -20.78 18.04 4.63
CA GLU A 308 -19.95 19.11 4.01
C GLU A 308 -18.45 18.75 3.80
N ASN A 309 -18.11 17.50 3.44
CA ASN A 309 -16.70 17.05 3.37
C ASN A 309 -15.95 17.18 4.71
N GLN A 310 -16.67 17.06 5.82
CA GLN A 310 -16.08 17.09 7.15
C GLN A 310 -16.13 15.69 7.74
N LEU A 311 -15.02 15.25 8.33
CA LEU A 311 -14.98 14.03 9.09
C LEU A 311 -15.00 14.37 10.58
N GLN A 312 -16.01 13.85 11.28
CA GLN A 312 -16.04 13.89 12.73
C GLN A 312 -15.33 12.66 13.30
N VAL A 313 -14.40 12.88 14.23
CA VAL A 313 -13.81 11.81 15.02
C VAL A 313 -14.82 11.38 16.07
N LEU A 314 -15.45 10.21 15.87
CA LEU A 314 -16.34 9.62 16.87
C LEU A 314 -15.54 9.03 18.03
N GLN A 315 -14.41 8.39 17.71
CA GLN A 315 -13.58 7.72 18.70
C GLN A 315 -12.15 7.52 18.19
N LYS A 316 -11.19 7.63 19.12
CA LYS A 316 -9.78 7.27 18.94
C LYS A 316 -9.45 6.15 19.91
N VAL A 317 -8.94 5.02 19.41
CA VAL A 317 -8.53 3.89 20.26
C VAL A 317 -7.06 3.57 20.00
N ILE A 318 -6.26 3.55 21.06
CA ILE A 318 -4.85 3.16 21.00
C ILE A 318 -4.76 1.68 21.35
N LEU A 319 -4.20 0.86 20.46
CA LEU A 319 -4.14 -0.60 20.59
C LEU A 319 -2.93 -1.08 21.42
N ASN A 320 -1.77 -0.47 21.16
CA ASN A 320 -0.53 -0.75 21.85
C ASN A 320 0.09 0.60 22.20
N TYR A 321 0.12 0.95 23.49
CA TYR A 321 0.80 2.15 23.96
C TYR A 321 2.03 1.72 24.73
N ASN A 322 3.17 1.70 24.04
CA ASN A 322 4.48 1.57 24.67
C ASN A 322 5.42 2.58 24.01
N LEU A 323 5.94 3.52 24.79
CA LEU A 323 6.82 4.58 24.31
C LEU A 323 8.18 4.06 23.84
N GLU A 324 8.56 2.84 24.23
CA GLU A 324 9.82 2.22 23.84
C GLU A 324 9.73 1.44 22.52
N VAL A 325 8.51 1.15 22.05
CA VAL A 325 8.27 0.22 20.95
C VAL A 325 7.54 0.93 19.81
N GLU A 326 8.25 1.10 18.69
CA GLU A 326 7.73 1.75 17.50
C GLU A 326 6.97 0.76 16.61
N VAL A 327 5.77 1.14 16.16
CA VAL A 327 4.96 0.30 15.27
C VAL A 327 5.20 0.70 13.81
N TRP A 328 5.62 -0.27 13.00
CA TRP A 328 6.07 -0.05 11.63
C TRP A 328 5.02 -0.30 10.56
N LYS A 329 4.13 -1.28 10.77
CA LYS A 329 3.07 -1.63 9.82
C LYS A 329 1.75 -1.85 10.52
N ILE A 330 0.68 -1.50 9.81
CA ILE A 330 -0.68 -1.76 10.21
C ILE A 330 -1.48 -2.27 9.00
N SER A 331 -2.17 -3.39 9.17
CA SER A 331 -2.95 -4.01 8.09
C SER A 331 -4.30 -4.49 8.59
N TRP A 332 -5.33 -4.21 7.79
CA TRP A 332 -6.70 -4.65 8.05
C TRP A 332 -6.98 -5.96 7.36
N ASN A 333 -7.81 -6.78 7.99
CA ASN A 333 -8.44 -7.88 7.28
C ASN A 333 -9.55 -7.40 6.34
N LEU A 334 -10.03 -8.28 5.46
CA LEU A 334 -11.10 -7.98 4.51
C LEU A 334 -12.43 -7.61 5.19
N SER A 335 -12.68 -8.11 6.42
CA SER A 335 -13.91 -7.77 7.15
C SER A 335 -13.85 -6.45 7.92
N GLY A 336 -12.66 -5.86 8.09
CA GLY A 336 -12.46 -4.69 8.96
C GLY A 336 -12.74 -4.95 10.44
N GLN A 337 -12.60 -6.20 10.88
CA GLN A 337 -12.80 -6.63 12.29
C GLN A 337 -11.51 -7.06 12.97
N LEU A 338 -10.48 -7.39 12.18
CA LEU A 338 -9.15 -7.72 12.65
C LEU A 338 -8.17 -6.69 12.11
N VAL A 339 -7.22 -6.33 12.96
CA VAL A 339 -6.09 -5.48 12.58
C VAL A 339 -4.82 -6.13 13.10
N SER A 340 -3.82 -6.23 12.23
CA SER A 340 -2.49 -6.72 12.58
C SER A 340 -1.51 -5.55 12.62
N THR A 341 -0.63 -5.56 13.60
CA THR A 341 0.46 -4.58 13.74
C THR A 341 1.78 -5.31 13.89
N THR A 342 2.84 -4.75 13.31
CA THR A 342 4.22 -5.23 13.53
C THR A 342 5.04 -4.13 14.16
N ASP A 343 5.81 -4.46 15.18
CA ASP A 343 6.59 -3.49 15.95
C ASP A 343 8.10 -3.71 15.88
N SER A 344 8.85 -2.77 16.47
CA SER A 344 10.30 -2.80 16.57
C SER A 344 10.83 -3.85 17.55
N ALA A 345 9.96 -4.46 18.35
CA ALA A 345 10.29 -5.56 19.25
C ALA A 345 10.17 -6.93 18.56
N GLU A 346 10.04 -6.94 17.23
CA GLU A 346 9.94 -8.14 16.40
C GLU A 346 8.70 -8.99 16.71
N GLU A 347 7.64 -8.35 17.21
CA GLU A 347 6.37 -8.98 17.49
C GLU A 347 5.31 -8.57 16.45
N MET A 348 4.54 -9.56 16.00
CA MET A 348 3.31 -9.32 15.26
C MET A 348 2.12 -9.54 16.18
N ASN A 349 1.35 -8.48 16.38
CA ASN A 349 0.18 -8.48 17.23
C ASN A 349 -1.09 -8.43 16.38
N VAL A 350 -2.09 -9.26 16.71
CA VAL A 350 -3.39 -9.31 16.02
C VAL A 350 -4.49 -8.94 17.00
N TYR A 351 -5.20 -7.86 16.70
CA TYR A 351 -6.31 -7.37 17.51
C TYR A 351 -7.65 -7.65 16.83
N GLN A 352 -8.64 -8.02 17.63
CA GLN A 352 -10.01 -8.22 17.21
C GLN A 352 -10.94 -7.21 17.89
N SER A 353 -11.87 -6.65 17.11
CA SER A 353 -12.94 -5.82 17.64
C SER A 353 -13.99 -6.71 18.33
N LYS A 354 -14.27 -6.42 19.60
CA LYS A 354 -15.38 -7.03 20.36
C LYS A 354 -16.63 -6.14 20.44
N GLY A 355 -16.54 -4.94 19.88
CA GLY A 355 -17.57 -3.93 19.89
C GLY A 355 -16.98 -2.59 19.42
N ILE A 356 -17.82 -1.56 19.35
CA ILE A 356 -17.36 -0.21 19.04
C ILE A 356 -16.40 0.23 20.15
N GLY A 357 -15.19 0.62 19.75
CA GLY A 357 -14.17 1.11 20.67
C GLY A 357 -13.41 0.05 21.45
N GLN A 358 -13.87 -1.21 21.44
CA GLN A 358 -13.28 -2.29 22.22
C GLN A 358 -12.44 -3.20 21.32
N TRP A 359 -11.13 -3.14 21.52
CA TRP A 359 -10.15 -3.96 20.82
C TRP A 359 -9.40 -4.83 21.82
N GLN A 360 -9.28 -6.12 21.50
CA GLN A 360 -8.53 -7.06 22.31
C GLN A 360 -7.43 -7.71 21.46
N ASN A 361 -6.22 -7.82 22.00
CA ASN A 361 -5.18 -8.64 21.39
C ASN A 361 -5.59 -10.12 21.50
N VAL A 362 -5.74 -10.78 20.36
CA VAL A 362 -6.12 -12.19 20.25
C VAL A 362 -4.89 -13.08 20.07
N LYS A 363 -3.83 -12.54 19.46
CA LYS A 363 -2.63 -13.31 19.17
C LYS A 363 -1.41 -12.42 19.04
N THR A 364 -0.34 -12.81 19.71
CA THR A 364 1.02 -12.28 19.52
C THR A 364 1.88 -13.39 18.89
N VAL A 365 2.62 -13.05 17.85
CA VAL A 365 3.57 -13.95 17.18
C VAL A 365 4.96 -13.31 17.30
N LYS A 366 5.91 -14.01 17.93
CA LYS A 366 7.30 -13.56 18.09
C LYS A 366 8.20 -14.36 17.17
N LEU A 367 9.20 -13.72 16.56
CA LEU A 367 10.08 -14.34 15.57
C LEU A 367 11.14 -15.28 16.19
N TYR A 368 11.60 -15.05 17.42
CA TYR A 368 12.73 -15.79 18.02
C TYR A 368 12.37 -16.84 19.07
N GLN A 369 11.08 -17.10 19.31
CA GLN A 369 10.65 -18.22 20.14
C GLN A 369 10.20 -19.38 19.24
N ASP A 370 11.15 -19.97 18.53
CA ASP A 370 11.02 -21.31 17.95
C ASP A 370 11.13 -22.41 19.03
N GLU A 371 10.52 -22.17 20.19
CA GLU A 371 9.85 -23.21 20.95
C GLU A 371 8.44 -22.69 21.23
N ILE A 372 7.57 -22.85 20.22
CA ILE A 372 6.13 -22.66 20.36
C ILE A 372 5.63 -23.81 21.26
N TYR A 373 5.75 -23.64 22.57
CA TYR A 373 5.15 -24.56 23.53
C TYR A 373 3.62 -24.41 23.47
N PHE A 374 2.94 -25.54 23.31
CA PHE A 374 1.48 -25.68 23.23
C PHE A 374 0.82 -25.75 24.60
#